data_AF-A0A9X8YRF2-F1
#
_entry.id   AF-A0A9X8YRF2-F1
#
_cell.length_a   1.000
_cell.length_b   1.000
_cell.length_c   1.000
_cell.angle_alpha   90.00
_cell.angle_beta   90.00
_cell.angle_gamma   90.00
#
_symmetry.space_group_name_H-M   'P 1'
#
loop_
_entity.id
_entity.type
_entity.pdbx_description
1 polymer ?
#
loop_
_entity_poly.entity_id
_entity_poly.type
_entity_poly.pdbx_seq_one_letter_code
_entity_poly.pdbx_strand_id
1 'polypeptide(L)'
;EQCGRCVACITTCPTGAIVAPYTVDARRCISYLTIELEGAIPEEFRPLLGNRIYGCDDCQLICPWNRFSQLTDEDDFSPRAALHAPQLIDLFNWT
;
A
#
# COMPACT_ATOMS: atom_id res chain seq x y z
N GLU A 1 -7.31 4.80 -19.84
CA GLU A 1 -7.97 6.10 -19.61
C GLU A 1 -9.44 5.91 -19.22
N GLN A 2 -9.71 5.56 -17.96
CA GLN A 2 -11.10 5.36 -17.49
C GLN A 2 -11.40 6.04 -16.14
N CYS A 3 -10.48 6.85 -15.62
CA CYS A 3 -10.69 7.57 -14.35
C CYS A 3 -11.80 8.64 -14.46
N GLY A 4 -12.01 9.23 -15.64
CA GLY A 4 -13.01 10.29 -15.83
C GLY A 4 -12.78 11.45 -14.87
N ARG A 5 -13.80 11.77 -14.05
CA ARG A 5 -13.74 12.80 -12.99
C ARG A 5 -13.44 12.22 -11.60
N CYS A 6 -13.15 10.93 -11.48
CA CYS A 6 -12.91 10.28 -10.21
C CYS A 6 -11.59 10.76 -9.57
N VAL A 7 -11.64 11.03 -8.26
CA VAL A 7 -10.49 11.43 -7.44
C VAL A 7 -10.30 10.55 -6.20
N ALA A 8 -10.96 9.38 -6.16
CA ALA A 8 -11.03 8.54 -4.96
C ALA A 8 -9.65 8.15 -4.40
N CYS A 9 -8.72 7.72 -5.27
CA CYS A 9 -7.36 7.37 -4.87
C CYS A 9 -6.57 8.58 -4.32
N ILE A 10 -6.79 9.77 -4.91
CA ILE A 10 -6.18 11.03 -4.46
C ILE A 10 -6.67 11.36 -3.05
N THR A 11 -7.98 11.34 -2.84
CA THR A 11 -8.60 11.70 -1.56
C THR A 11 -8.28 10.70 -0.45
N THR A 12 -8.20 9.40 -0.76
CA THR A 12 -7.98 8.37 0.27
C THR A 12 -6.52 8.21 0.69
N CYS A 13 -5.56 8.68 -0.12
CA CYS A 13 -4.15 8.42 0.09
C CYS A 13 -3.71 8.97 1.47
N PRO A 14 -3.27 8.13 2.43
CA PRO A 14 -3.09 8.56 3.82
C PRO A 14 -2.09 9.71 4.00
N THR A 15 -1.08 9.75 3.13
CA THR A 15 0.01 10.74 3.18
C THR A 15 -0.15 11.84 2.13
N GLY A 16 -1.20 11.79 1.31
CA GLY A 16 -1.37 12.69 0.17
C GLY A 16 -0.26 12.53 -0.88
N ALA A 17 0.26 11.32 -1.07
CA ALA A 17 1.32 11.05 -2.03
C ALA A 17 0.88 11.21 -3.50
N ILE A 18 -0.42 11.04 -3.79
CA ILE A 18 -0.96 11.31 -5.12
C ILE A 18 -1.31 12.81 -5.17
N VAL A 19 -0.42 13.61 -5.74
CA VAL A 19 -0.52 15.09 -5.69
C VAL A 19 -1.36 15.70 -6.82
N ALA A 20 -1.52 14.94 -7.91
CA ALA A 20 -2.35 15.30 -9.06
C ALA A 20 -2.74 14.01 -9.82
N PRO A 21 -3.72 14.06 -10.74
CA PRO A 21 -3.99 12.92 -11.62
C PRO A 21 -2.70 12.41 -12.26
N TYR A 22 -2.48 11.10 -12.15
CA TYR A 22 -1.32 10.41 -12.72
C TYR A 22 0.05 10.85 -12.19
N THR A 23 0.10 11.58 -11.07
CA THR A 23 1.34 12.09 -10.48
C THR A 23 1.44 11.67 -9.02
N VAL A 24 2.53 10.97 -8.68
CA VAL A 24 2.82 10.48 -7.33
C VAL A 24 4.14 11.05 -6.85
N ASP A 25 4.15 11.66 -5.66
CA ASP A 25 5.38 11.97 -4.91
C ASP A 25 5.79 10.73 -4.11
N ALA A 26 6.75 9.97 -4.65
CA ALA A 26 7.24 8.73 -4.05
C ALA A 26 7.77 8.93 -2.62
N ARG A 27 8.34 10.11 -2.31
CA ARG A 27 8.91 10.41 -0.98
C ARG A 27 7.87 10.41 0.13
N ARG A 28 6.58 10.49 -0.22
CA ARG A 28 5.44 10.43 0.70
C ARG A 28 4.68 9.09 0.60
N CYS A 29 4.93 8.30 -0.43
CA CYS A 29 4.16 7.08 -0.71
C CYS A 29 4.51 5.98 0.29
N ILE A 30 3.53 5.43 1.02
CA ILE A 30 3.78 4.36 2.00
C ILE A 30 4.45 3.15 1.35
N SER A 31 4.09 2.81 0.10
CA SER A 31 4.74 1.70 -0.62
C SER A 31 6.24 1.95 -0.80
N TYR A 32 6.63 3.14 -1.27
CA TYR A 32 8.06 3.51 -1.36
C TYR A 32 8.72 3.54 0.02
N LEU A 33 8.08 4.15 1.02
CA LEU A 33 8.63 4.29 2.38
C LEU A 33 8.89 2.94 3.06
N THR A 34 8.16 1.89 2.69
CA THR A 34 8.27 0.55 3.29
C THR A 34 9.10 -0.44 2.46
N ILE A 35 9.35 -0.15 1.18
CA ILE A 35 10.04 -1.06 0.27
C ILE A 35 11.40 -0.51 -0.17
N GLU A 36 11.45 0.76 -0.57
CA GLU A 36 12.58 1.33 -1.32
C GLU A 36 13.37 2.39 -0.54
N LEU A 37 12.78 3.00 0.51
CA LEU A 37 13.48 4.01 1.29
C LEU A 37 14.69 3.39 2.01
N GLU A 38 15.88 3.87 1.64
CA GLU A 38 17.10 3.58 2.39
C GLU A 38 17.12 4.40 3.69
N GLY A 39 16.79 3.75 4.81
CA GLY A 39 16.91 4.31 6.15
C GLY A 39 15.59 4.42 6.91
N ALA A 40 15.55 5.31 7.90
CA ALA A 40 14.40 5.45 8.79
C ALA A 40 13.27 6.24 8.12
N ILE A 41 12.04 5.73 8.26
CA ILE A 41 10.83 6.44 7.81
C ILE A 41 10.70 7.77 8.57
N PRO A 42 10.47 8.91 7.86
CA PRO A 42 10.27 10.22 8.49
C PRO A 42 9.16 10.19 9.54
N GLU A 43 9.38 10.86 10.67
CA GLU A 43 8.49 10.79 11.83
C GLU A 43 7.05 11.22 11.53
N GLU A 44 6.87 12.21 10.66
CA GLU A 44 5.56 12.70 10.23
C GLU A 44 4.70 11.64 9.52
N PHE A 45 5.32 10.63 8.88
CA PHE A 45 4.58 9.57 8.20
C PHE A 45 4.32 8.36 9.09
N ARG A 46 5.09 8.15 10.18
CA ARG A 46 4.98 6.94 11.02
C ARG A 46 3.57 6.67 11.55
N PRO A 47 2.80 7.65 12.06
CA PRO A 47 1.43 7.40 12.51
C PRO A 47 0.48 6.98 11.38
N LEU A 48 0.78 7.39 10.14
CA LEU A 48 -0.06 7.15 8.96
C LEU A 48 0.16 5.76 8.33
N LEU A 49 1.25 5.07 8.68
CA LEU A 49 1.52 3.71 8.21
C LEU A 49 0.50 2.70 8.76
N GLY A 50 0.01 2.91 9.99
CA GLY A 50 -0.80 1.93 10.70
C GLY A 50 0.00 0.64 10.94
N ASN A 51 -0.53 -0.50 10.49
CA ASN A 51 0.11 -1.81 10.59
C ASN A 51 0.74 -2.30 9.26
N ARG A 52 0.93 -1.39 8.28
CA ARG A 52 1.55 -1.72 6.99
C ARG A 52 3.07 -1.82 7.17
N ILE A 53 3.60 -3.02 6.97
CA ILE A 53 5.04 -3.30 7.08
C ILE A 53 5.73 -3.46 5.71
N TYR A 54 4.97 -3.69 4.65
CA TYR A 54 5.47 -3.83 3.28
C TYR A 54 4.37 -3.47 2.28
N GLY A 55 4.56 -2.41 1.49
CA GLY A 55 3.59 -1.97 0.49
C GLY A 55 2.38 -1.21 1.05
N CYS A 56 1.50 -0.77 0.14
CA CYS A 56 0.23 -0.13 0.46
C CYS A 56 -0.74 -0.23 -0.71
N ASP A 57 -1.93 -0.78 -0.46
CA ASP A 57 -2.94 -1.02 -1.50
C ASP A 57 -4.12 -0.04 -1.44
N ASP A 58 -4.12 0.94 -0.52
CA ASP A 58 -5.27 1.82 -0.27
C ASP A 58 -5.80 2.49 -1.54
N CYS A 59 -4.90 2.94 -2.42
CA CYS A 59 -5.27 3.59 -3.68
C CYS A 59 -5.94 2.63 -4.68
N GLN A 60 -5.60 1.33 -4.63
CA GLN A 60 -6.22 0.29 -5.44
C GLN A 60 -7.52 -0.20 -4.81
N LEU A 61 -7.56 -0.40 -3.49
CA LEU A 61 -8.73 -0.87 -2.76
C LEU A 61 -9.92 0.09 -2.87
N ILE A 62 -9.66 1.41 -2.91
CA ILE A 62 -10.72 2.39 -3.14
C ILE A 62 -11.12 2.54 -4.62
N CYS A 63 -10.29 2.03 -5.55
CA CYS A 63 -10.48 2.29 -6.97
C CYS A 63 -11.77 1.61 -7.46
N PRO A 64 -12.73 2.35 -8.06
CA PRO A 64 -13.98 1.77 -8.52
C PRO A 64 -13.81 0.77 -9.67
N TRP A 65 -12.65 0.75 -10.31
CA TRP A 65 -12.33 -0.22 -11.36
C TRP A 65 -11.82 -1.54 -10.80
N ASN A 66 -11.20 -1.53 -9.61
CA ASN A 66 -10.64 -2.73 -9.02
C ASN A 66 -11.72 -3.75 -8.62
N ARG A 67 -12.94 -3.30 -8.36
CA ARG A 67 -14.08 -4.20 -8.11
C ARG A 67 -14.42 -5.15 -9.27
N PHE A 68 -13.94 -4.85 -10.48
CA PHE A 68 -14.18 -5.67 -11.67
C PHE A 68 -13.03 -6.65 -11.93
N SER A 69 -11.95 -6.61 -11.14
CA SER A 69 -10.86 -7.58 -11.25
C SER A 69 -11.30 -8.94 -10.72
N GLN A 70 -10.91 -10.00 -11.42
CA GLN A 70 -11.06 -11.37 -10.94
C GLN A 70 -9.82 -11.76 -10.13
N LEU A 71 -10.01 -12.56 -9.09
CA LEU A 71 -8.89 -13.25 -8.44
C LEU A 71 -8.36 -14.33 -9.38
N THR A 72 -7.07 -14.61 -9.24
CA THR A 72 -6.41 -15.70 -9.97
C THR A 72 -6.78 -17.06 -9.38
N ASP A 73 -6.87 -18.07 -10.24
CA ASP A 73 -7.01 -19.47 -9.84
C ASP A 73 -5.63 -20.18 -9.68
N GLU A 74 -4.54 -19.45 -9.89
CA GLU A 74 -3.16 -19.95 -9.72
C GLU A 74 -2.79 -19.99 -8.23
N ASP A 75 -2.61 -21.18 -7.68
CA ASP A 75 -2.34 -21.41 -6.26
C ASP A 75 -1.01 -20.77 -5.82
N ASP A 76 -0.01 -20.70 -6.69
CA ASP A 76 1.30 -20.13 -6.39
C ASP A 76 1.25 -18.61 -6.05
N PHE A 77 0.17 -17.92 -6.42
CA PHE A 77 -0.06 -16.52 -6.07
C PHE A 77 -0.78 -16.33 -4.73
N SER A 78 -1.21 -17.41 -4.08
CA SER A 78 -1.79 -17.34 -2.74
C SER A 78 -0.70 -17.05 -1.68
N PRO A 79 -0.97 -16.19 -0.67
CA PRO A 79 -0.06 -15.98 0.43
C PRO A 79 0.26 -17.29 1.15
N ARG A 80 1.54 -17.53 1.43
CA ARG A 80 1.96 -18.66 2.26
C ARG A 80 1.40 -18.48 3.67
N ALA A 81 0.83 -19.54 4.25
CA ALA A 81 0.17 -19.46 5.55
C ALA A 81 1.04 -18.84 6.67
N ALA A 82 2.33 -19.18 6.71
CA ALA A 82 3.27 -18.62 7.69
C ALA A 82 3.55 -17.11 7.53
N LEU A 83 3.26 -16.54 6.35
CA LEU A 83 3.48 -15.13 6.02
C LEU A 83 2.16 -14.35 5.88
N HIS A 84 1.02 -15.01 6.06
CA HIS A 84 -0.28 -14.39 5.91
C HIS A 84 -0.72 -13.74 7.23
N ALA A 85 -0.41 -12.45 7.38
CA ALA A 85 -0.74 -11.62 8.54
C ALA A 85 -0.25 -12.19 9.91
N PRO A 86 1.05 -12.49 10.05
CA PRO A 86 1.63 -12.90 11.34
C PRO A 86 1.56 -11.76 12.37
N GLN A 87 1.67 -12.10 13.66
CA GLN A 87 1.77 -11.07 14.70
C GLN A 87 3.10 -10.31 14.55
N LEU A 88 3.06 -8.99 14.76
CA LEU A 88 4.26 -8.15 14.66
C LEU A 88 5.35 -8.56 15.66
N ILE A 89 4.96 -9.04 16.84
CA ILE A 89 5.91 -9.55 17.84
C ILE A 89 6.63 -10.81 17.38
N ASP A 90 5.98 -11.66 16.57
CA ASP A 90 6.61 -12.88 16.04
C ASP A 90 7.64 -12.49 14.98
N LEU A 91 7.26 -11.56 14.08
CA LEU A 91 8.17 -11.01 13.08
C LEU A 91 9.38 -10.30 13.71
N PHE A 92 9.17 -9.55 14.79
CA PHE A 92 10.24 -8.84 15.49
C PHE A 92 11.27 -9.79 16.12
N ASN A 93 10.84 -10.97 16.55
CA ASN A 93 11.70 -11.99 17.14
C ASN A 93 12.24 -13.02 16.13
N TRP A 94 12.04 -12.80 14.82
CA TRP A 94 12.46 -13.74 13.79
C TRP A 94 13.99 -13.80 13.69
N THR A 95 14.56 -14.99 13.90
CA THR A 95 15.98 -15.33 13.70
C THR A 95 16.19 -16.28 12.52
#